data_AF-A0A962GER8-F1
#
_entry.id   AF-A0A962GER8-F1
#
_cell.length_a   1.000
_cell.length_b   1.000
_cell.length_c   1.000
_cell.angle_alpha   90.00
_cell.angle_beta   90.00
_cell.angle_gamma   90.00
#
_symmetry.space_group_name_H-M   'P 1'
#
loop_
_entity.id
_entity.type
_entity.pdbx_description
1 polymer ?
#
loop_
_entity_poly.entity_id
_entity_poly.type
_entity_poly.pdbx_seq_one_letter_code
_entity_poly.pdbx_strand_id
1 'polypeptide(L)'
;RHAGWIAAAAGLAGKSADEAPHIILFPEIPFDEAAFLATVKATVERVGWCTVVVSEGVRNKEGKFLSEVGTRDAFGHAQLGGVAPLLADLVKQKLGYKYHWALPDYLQRSARHIASKTDVEHAYAVGKAGVEYALAGKNAVMPVIVRTGDAPYRWKIEAAPLGKVANHEKTLPKSYIRRDGYGITEAARRYLEPLIRGEDPPPSGKDGLPKYVRLKNVAVKKKLPAYLIDG
;
A
#
# COMPACT_ATOMS: atom_id res chain seq x y z
N ARG A 1 -1.42 7.40 0.97
CA ARG A 1 -1.73 8.01 -0.34
C ARG A 1 -0.49 8.47 -1.10
N HIS A 2 0.46 9.14 -0.45
CA HIS A 2 1.55 9.83 -1.14
C HIS A 2 2.79 8.97 -1.46
N ALA A 3 2.86 7.75 -0.92
CA ALA A 3 3.97 6.81 -1.16
C ALA A 3 3.52 5.53 -1.88
N GLY A 4 4.37 5.02 -2.77
CA GLY A 4 4.14 3.86 -3.63
C GLY A 4 4.37 2.50 -3.00
N TRP A 5 4.55 2.38 -1.68
CA TRP A 5 4.90 1.11 -1.01
C TRP A 5 3.93 -0.04 -1.28
N ILE A 6 2.61 0.23 -1.26
CA ILE A 6 1.58 -0.80 -1.51
C ILE A 6 1.59 -1.23 -2.99
N ALA A 7 1.74 -0.28 -3.91
CA ALA A 7 1.86 -0.60 -5.34
C ALA A 7 3.15 -1.38 -5.63
N ALA A 8 4.25 -1.03 -4.96
CA ALA A 8 5.53 -1.75 -5.06
C ALA A 8 5.41 -3.21 -4.56
N ALA A 9 4.63 -3.46 -3.50
CA ALA A 9 4.41 -4.81 -2.99
C ALA A 9 3.77 -5.73 -4.05
N ALA A 10 2.91 -5.21 -4.93
CA ALA A 10 2.35 -6.01 -6.02
C ALA A 10 3.42 -6.49 -7.02
N GLY A 11 4.51 -5.73 -7.18
CA GLY A 11 5.66 -6.12 -8.00
C GLY A 11 6.40 -7.36 -7.51
N LEU A 12 6.15 -7.81 -6.28
CA LEU A 12 6.68 -9.07 -5.78
C LEU A 12 6.05 -10.30 -6.45
N ALA A 13 4.86 -10.18 -7.05
CA ALA A 13 4.14 -11.31 -7.64
C ALA A 13 4.84 -11.90 -8.87
N GLY A 14 5.38 -11.06 -9.75
CA GLY A 14 6.13 -11.47 -10.93
C GLY A 14 7.63 -11.44 -10.68
N LYS A 15 8.40 -12.24 -11.41
CA LYS A 15 9.88 -12.27 -11.36
C LYS A 15 10.55 -11.79 -12.65
N SER A 16 9.82 -11.74 -13.76
CA SER A 16 10.30 -11.33 -15.07
C SER A 16 9.44 -10.21 -15.67
N ALA A 17 9.86 -9.65 -16.81
CA ALA A 17 9.13 -8.59 -17.51
C ALA A 17 7.83 -9.07 -18.23
N ASP A 18 7.58 -10.38 -18.19
CA ASP A 18 6.49 -11.08 -18.88
C ASP A 18 5.48 -11.66 -17.87
N GLU A 19 5.80 -11.54 -16.57
CA GLU A 19 4.94 -11.94 -15.47
C GLU A 19 4.25 -10.72 -14.87
N ALA A 20 3.01 -10.89 -14.42
CA ALA A 20 2.28 -9.81 -13.78
C ALA A 20 2.82 -9.45 -12.38
N PRO A 21 2.68 -8.18 -11.96
CA PRO A 21 2.18 -7.06 -12.75
C PRO A 21 3.23 -6.56 -13.76
N HIS A 22 2.76 -6.23 -14.96
CA HIS A 22 3.62 -5.74 -16.04
C HIS A 22 3.94 -4.25 -15.89
N ILE A 23 2.98 -3.50 -15.36
CA ILE A 23 3.07 -2.06 -15.17
C ILE A 23 2.63 -1.73 -13.75
N ILE A 24 3.45 -0.98 -13.03
CA ILE A 24 3.11 -0.39 -11.73
C ILE A 24 3.18 1.14 -11.85
N LEU A 25 2.11 1.83 -11.51
CA LEU A 25 2.04 3.28 -11.49
C LEU A 25 2.19 3.79 -10.05
N PHE A 26 3.33 4.44 -9.79
CA PHE A 26 3.72 4.94 -8.48
C PHE A 26 3.32 6.41 -8.29
N PRO A 27 2.90 6.84 -7.08
CA PRO A 27 2.72 8.26 -6.74
C PRO A 27 3.96 9.11 -6.97
N GLU A 28 5.15 8.51 -6.85
CA GLU A 28 6.44 9.18 -7.03
C GLU A 28 6.77 9.51 -8.49
N ILE A 29 6.04 8.95 -9.46
CA ILE A 29 6.28 9.14 -10.90
C ILE A 29 5.06 9.82 -11.52
N PRO A 30 5.21 11.03 -12.11
CA PRO A 30 4.12 11.67 -12.84
C PRO A 30 3.65 10.79 -14.00
N PHE A 31 2.33 10.68 -14.14
CA PHE A 31 1.69 9.91 -15.20
C PHE A 31 1.95 10.56 -16.57
N ASP A 32 2.43 9.74 -17.50
CA ASP A 32 2.56 10.07 -18.90
C ASP A 32 1.66 9.13 -19.72
N GLU A 33 0.57 9.67 -20.25
CA GLU A 33 -0.43 8.90 -21.01
C GLU A 33 0.18 8.20 -22.23
N ALA A 34 1.03 8.91 -23.00
CA ALA A 34 1.59 8.37 -24.23
C ALA A 34 2.55 7.21 -23.93
N ALA A 35 3.45 7.39 -22.95
CA ALA A 35 4.37 6.34 -22.52
C ALA A 35 3.62 5.12 -21.94
N PHE A 36 2.56 5.38 -21.16
CA PHE A 36 1.71 4.34 -20.59
C PHE A 36 1.03 3.50 -21.68
N LEU A 37 0.34 4.15 -22.63
CA LEU A 37 -0.34 3.47 -23.73
C LEU A 37 0.63 2.68 -24.62
N ALA A 38 1.80 3.25 -24.92
CA ALA A 38 2.84 2.55 -25.66
C ALA A 38 3.32 1.30 -24.93
N THR A 39 3.52 1.39 -23.61
CA THR A 39 3.95 0.25 -22.78
C THR A 39 2.87 -0.83 -22.67
N VAL A 40 1.60 -0.44 -22.51
CA VAL A 40 0.46 -1.37 -22.52
C VAL A 40 0.40 -2.10 -23.86
N LYS A 41 0.42 -1.38 -24.98
CA LYS A 41 0.39 -1.96 -26.33
C LYS A 41 1.54 -2.95 -26.55
N ALA A 42 2.77 -2.52 -26.28
CA ALA A 42 3.96 -3.36 -26.44
C ALA A 42 3.91 -4.62 -25.56
N THR A 43 3.33 -4.53 -24.36
CA THR A 43 3.15 -5.67 -23.46
C THR A 43 2.11 -6.64 -24.00
N VAL A 44 0.96 -6.15 -24.45
CA VAL A 44 -0.11 -6.99 -25.01
C VAL A 44 0.36 -7.68 -26.30
N GLU A 45 1.07 -6.98 -27.19
CA GLU A 45 1.60 -7.57 -28.43
C GLU A 45 2.63 -8.68 -28.14
N ARG A 46 3.36 -8.56 -27.03
CA ARG A 46 4.42 -9.52 -26.64
C ARG A 46 3.90 -10.69 -25.82
N VAL A 47 2.99 -10.46 -24.87
CA VAL A 47 2.55 -11.44 -23.85
C VAL A 47 1.10 -11.91 -24.08
N GLY A 48 0.33 -11.18 -24.89
CA GLY A 48 -1.10 -11.43 -25.15
C GLY A 48 -2.05 -10.76 -24.15
N TRP A 49 -1.55 -10.20 -23.06
CA TRP A 49 -2.32 -9.50 -22.02
C TRP A 49 -1.41 -8.53 -21.23
N CYS A 50 -2.00 -7.66 -20.42
CA CYS A 50 -1.26 -6.72 -19.57
C CYS A 50 -2.00 -6.50 -18.25
N THR A 51 -1.28 -6.58 -17.12
CA THR A 51 -1.80 -6.24 -15.79
C THR A 51 -1.13 -4.98 -15.30
N VAL A 52 -1.96 -4.00 -14.96
CA VAL A 52 -1.56 -2.71 -14.42
C VAL A 52 -1.96 -2.63 -12.96
N VAL A 53 -1.01 -2.30 -12.08
CA VAL A 53 -1.28 -1.93 -10.69
C VAL A 53 -1.11 -0.43 -10.57
N VAL A 54 -2.09 0.24 -10.00
CA VAL A 54 -2.08 1.70 -9.88
C VAL A 54 -2.35 2.11 -8.44
N SER A 55 -1.52 3.01 -7.91
CA SER A 55 -1.78 3.65 -6.62
C SER A 55 -2.87 4.72 -6.77
N GLU A 56 -3.77 4.84 -5.79
CA GLU A 56 -4.74 5.96 -5.72
C GLU A 56 -4.05 7.34 -5.71
N GLY A 57 -2.76 7.39 -5.34
CA GLY A 57 -1.99 8.62 -5.24
C GLY A 57 -1.28 9.08 -6.51
N VAL A 58 -1.48 8.43 -7.66
CA VAL A 58 -0.82 8.83 -8.92
C VAL A 58 -1.27 10.21 -9.36
N ARG A 59 -0.32 11.00 -9.84
CA ARG A 59 -0.51 12.40 -10.25
C ARG A 59 -0.17 12.59 -11.72
N ASN A 60 -0.78 13.59 -12.36
CA ASN A 60 -0.38 14.06 -13.67
C ASN A 60 0.88 14.95 -13.60
N LYS A 61 1.34 15.45 -14.76
CA LYS A 61 2.51 16.34 -14.86
C LYS A 61 2.31 17.68 -14.11
N GLU A 62 1.07 18.10 -13.93
CA GLU A 62 0.67 19.29 -13.18
C GLU A 62 0.57 19.04 -11.67
N GLY A 63 0.85 17.82 -11.20
CA GLY A 63 0.84 17.44 -9.78
C GLY A 63 -0.56 17.21 -9.19
N LYS A 64 -1.62 17.21 -10.01
CA LYS A 64 -2.99 16.89 -9.60
C LYS A 64 -3.22 15.39 -9.59
N PHE A 65 -4.05 14.90 -8.67
CA PHE A 65 -4.39 13.47 -8.63
C PHE A 65 -5.18 13.09 -9.89
N LEU A 66 -4.82 11.96 -10.51
CA LEU A 66 -5.57 11.45 -11.66
C LEU A 66 -7.03 11.16 -11.33
N SER A 67 -7.32 10.72 -10.11
CA SER A 67 -8.68 10.47 -9.63
C SER A 67 -9.55 11.73 -9.54
N GLU A 68 -8.93 12.90 -9.39
CA GLU A 68 -9.65 14.18 -9.35
C GLU A 68 -9.91 14.72 -10.76
N VAL A 69 -8.98 14.51 -11.70
CA VAL A 69 -9.11 14.95 -13.10
C VAL A 69 -10.26 14.23 -13.82
N GLY A 70 -10.54 12.96 -13.47
CA GLY A 70 -11.63 12.16 -14.04
C GLY A 70 -13.05 12.50 -13.55
N THR A 71 -13.22 13.47 -12.64
CA THR A 71 -14.54 13.81 -12.12
C THR A 71 -15.44 14.58 -13.10
N ARG A 72 -14.96 14.90 -14.30
CA ARG A 72 -15.77 15.47 -15.40
C ARG A 72 -15.27 14.95 -16.75
N ASP A 73 -16.06 14.09 -17.40
CA ASP A 73 -15.84 13.78 -18.81
C ASP A 73 -16.38 14.89 -19.74
N ALA A 74 -16.14 14.77 -21.05
CA ALA A 74 -16.58 15.74 -22.06
C ALA A 74 -18.11 15.85 -22.21
N PHE A 75 -18.89 15.04 -21.49
CA PHE A 75 -20.35 14.99 -21.49
C PHE A 75 -20.96 15.42 -20.16
N GLY A 76 -20.14 15.82 -19.17
CA GLY A 76 -20.59 16.31 -17.87
C GLY A 76 -20.97 15.22 -16.87
N HIS A 77 -20.64 13.95 -17.12
CA HIS A 77 -20.86 12.89 -16.14
C HIS A 77 -19.70 12.84 -15.13
N ALA A 78 -20.05 12.84 -13.84
CA ALA A 78 -19.09 12.59 -12.78
C ALA A 78 -18.71 11.11 -12.78
N GLN A 79 -17.49 10.79 -13.20
CA GLN A 79 -16.98 9.43 -13.12
C GLN A 79 -16.63 9.13 -11.65
N LEU A 80 -17.62 8.63 -10.92
CA LEU A 80 -17.43 8.04 -9.59
C LEU A 80 -16.67 6.72 -9.76
N GLY A 81 -15.48 6.56 -9.17
CA GLY A 81 -14.80 5.25 -9.19
C GLY A 81 -13.28 5.21 -9.03
N GLY A 82 -12.60 6.35 -8.93
CA GLY A 82 -11.15 6.40 -8.70
C GLY A 82 -10.31 6.17 -9.96
N VAL A 83 -9.01 5.97 -9.80
CA VAL A 83 -8.02 5.96 -10.90
C VAL A 83 -8.12 4.73 -11.81
N ALA A 84 -8.60 3.59 -11.31
CA ALA A 84 -8.68 2.34 -12.06
C ALA A 84 -9.66 2.41 -13.27
N PRO A 85 -10.94 2.81 -13.11
CA PRO A 85 -11.85 2.93 -14.25
C PRO A 85 -11.39 3.95 -15.29
N LEU A 86 -10.80 5.08 -14.86
CA LEU A 86 -10.21 6.09 -15.75
C LEU A 86 -9.18 5.46 -16.71
N LEU A 87 -8.20 4.73 -16.15
CA LEU A 87 -7.15 4.10 -16.95
C LEU A 87 -7.68 2.96 -17.82
N ALA A 88 -8.65 2.21 -17.32
CA ALA A 88 -9.29 1.14 -18.09
C ALA A 88 -10.01 1.70 -19.33
N ASP A 89 -10.79 2.77 -19.16
CA ASP A 89 -11.48 3.44 -20.27
C ASP A 89 -10.49 4.08 -21.24
N LEU A 90 -9.42 4.70 -20.74
CA LEU A 90 -8.35 5.23 -21.57
C LEU A 90 -7.73 4.15 -22.48
N VAL A 91 -7.39 2.98 -21.91
CA VAL A 91 -6.86 1.84 -22.67
C VAL A 91 -7.88 1.35 -23.71
N LYS A 92 -9.15 1.24 -23.35
CA LYS A 92 -10.21 0.82 -24.30
C LYS A 92 -10.37 1.80 -25.45
N GLN A 93 -10.45 3.10 -25.16
CA GLN A 93 -10.69 4.13 -26.17
C GLN A 93 -9.51 4.29 -27.12
N LYS A 94 -8.27 4.20 -26.62
CA LYS A 94 -7.07 4.47 -27.41
C LYS A 94 -6.49 3.23 -28.08
N LEU A 95 -6.65 2.04 -27.48
CA LEU A 95 -6.04 0.79 -27.98
C LEU A 95 -7.06 -0.28 -28.37
N GLY A 96 -8.35 -0.11 -28.03
CA GLY A 96 -9.40 -1.07 -28.37
C GLY A 96 -9.38 -2.37 -27.55
N TYR A 97 -8.52 -2.49 -26.55
CA TYR A 97 -8.42 -3.70 -25.73
C TYR A 97 -9.60 -3.85 -24.76
N LYS A 98 -10.10 -5.07 -24.63
CA LYS A 98 -11.05 -5.46 -23.57
C LYS A 98 -10.34 -5.41 -22.22
N TYR A 99 -11.01 -4.87 -21.20
CA TYR A 99 -10.45 -4.76 -19.85
C TYR A 99 -11.34 -5.40 -18.79
N HIS A 100 -10.72 -5.67 -17.65
CA HIS A 100 -11.37 -5.81 -16.34
C HIS A 100 -10.57 -4.99 -15.33
N TRP A 101 -11.24 -4.43 -14.33
CA TRP A 101 -10.58 -3.72 -13.23
C TRP A 101 -11.18 -4.17 -11.89
N ALA A 102 -10.38 -4.04 -10.83
CA ALA A 102 -10.78 -4.31 -9.46
C ALA A 102 -10.20 -3.24 -8.54
N LEU A 103 -10.93 -2.92 -7.47
CA LEU A 103 -10.50 -1.99 -6.43
C LEU A 103 -10.53 -2.71 -5.08
N PRO A 104 -9.37 -3.09 -4.51
CA PRO A 104 -9.33 -3.83 -3.25
C PRO A 104 -9.87 -3.05 -2.04
N ASP A 105 -9.70 -1.73 -2.02
CA ASP A 105 -10.18 -0.81 -0.97
C ASP A 105 -9.99 -1.34 0.47
N TYR A 106 -11.06 -1.70 1.17
CA TYR A 106 -10.96 -2.17 2.55
C TYR A 106 -10.36 -3.56 2.66
N LEU A 107 -10.50 -4.41 1.64
CA LEU A 107 -10.01 -5.78 1.66
C LEU A 107 -8.48 -5.79 1.87
N GLN A 108 -7.73 -4.96 1.15
CA GLN A 108 -6.26 -4.92 1.26
C GLN A 108 -5.74 -4.51 2.65
N ARG A 109 -6.55 -3.85 3.48
CA ARG A 109 -6.17 -3.43 4.85
C ARG A 109 -6.89 -4.18 5.97
N SER A 110 -7.76 -5.13 5.62
CA SER A 110 -8.50 -5.96 6.58
C SER A 110 -8.36 -7.46 6.30
N ALA A 111 -7.45 -7.84 5.41
CA ALA A 111 -7.16 -9.22 5.03
C ALA A 111 -6.37 -10.00 6.10
N ARG A 112 -6.83 -9.97 7.37
CA ARG A 112 -6.20 -10.73 8.47
C ARG A 112 -6.13 -12.23 8.16
N HIS A 113 -7.05 -12.76 7.35
CA HIS A 113 -7.06 -14.15 6.91
C HIS A 113 -5.80 -14.58 6.14
N ILE A 114 -5.02 -13.65 5.59
CA ILE A 114 -3.78 -13.91 4.84
C ILE A 114 -2.66 -12.94 5.26
N ALA A 115 -2.67 -12.49 6.52
CA ALA A 115 -1.66 -11.56 7.00
C ALA A 115 -0.27 -12.18 7.02
N SER A 116 0.75 -11.36 6.75
CA SER A 116 2.14 -11.77 6.95
C SER A 116 2.41 -12.04 8.43
N LYS A 117 3.00 -13.21 8.71
CA LYS A 117 3.48 -13.54 10.05
C LYS A 117 4.50 -12.51 10.55
N THR A 118 5.39 -12.04 9.68
CA THR A 118 6.41 -11.04 10.04
C THR A 118 5.76 -9.72 10.48
N ASP A 119 4.76 -9.24 9.75
CA ASP A 119 4.02 -8.02 10.12
C ASP A 119 3.25 -8.20 11.44
N VAL A 120 2.62 -9.36 11.66
CA VAL A 120 1.95 -9.69 12.93
C VAL A 120 2.95 -9.66 14.09
N GLU A 121 4.10 -10.31 13.97
CA GLU A 121 5.15 -10.32 15.00
C GLU A 121 5.68 -8.91 15.29
N HIS A 122 5.91 -8.11 14.25
CA HIS A 122 6.30 -6.70 14.37
C HIS A 122 5.25 -5.89 15.14
N ALA A 123 3.98 -6.00 14.76
CA ALA A 123 2.87 -5.27 15.36
C ALA A 123 2.72 -5.59 16.86
N TYR A 124 2.84 -6.85 17.26
CA TYR A 124 2.83 -7.23 18.67
C TYR A 124 4.06 -6.71 19.42
N ALA A 125 5.25 -6.80 18.83
CA ALA A 125 6.49 -6.35 19.45
C ALA A 125 6.52 -4.84 19.70
N VAL A 126 6.03 -4.02 18.76
CA VAL A 126 5.95 -2.56 18.96
C VAL A 126 4.97 -2.18 20.07
N GLY A 127 3.82 -2.87 20.15
CA GLY A 127 2.84 -2.65 21.22
C GLY A 127 3.40 -3.01 22.60
N LYS A 128 4.05 -4.18 22.71
CA LYS A 128 4.72 -4.62 23.93
C LYS A 128 5.82 -3.65 24.37
N ALA A 129 6.71 -3.28 23.45
CA ALA A 129 7.82 -2.38 23.74
C ALA A 129 7.35 -0.98 24.16
N GLY A 130 6.22 -0.50 23.63
CA GLY A 130 5.61 0.77 24.06
C GLY A 130 5.29 0.78 25.56
N VAL A 131 4.69 -0.30 26.08
CA VAL A 131 4.40 -0.46 27.51
C VAL A 131 5.69 -0.58 28.32
N GLU A 132 6.65 -1.39 27.86
CA GLU A 132 7.95 -1.56 28.54
C GLU A 132 8.72 -0.25 28.64
N TYR A 133 8.69 0.59 27.58
CA TYR A 133 9.32 1.91 27.59
C TYR A 133 8.66 2.86 28.58
N ALA A 134 7.32 2.87 28.65
CA ALA A 134 6.61 3.69 29.62
C ALA A 134 6.92 3.27 31.06
N LEU A 135 6.94 1.96 31.35
CA LEU A 135 7.31 1.42 32.67
C LEU A 135 8.76 1.73 33.04
N ALA A 136 9.66 1.78 32.06
CA ALA A 136 11.05 2.20 32.24
C ALA A 136 11.23 3.73 32.36
N GLY A 137 10.13 4.50 32.45
CA GLY A 137 10.16 5.96 32.61
C GLY A 137 10.53 6.74 31.35
N LYS A 138 10.57 6.10 30.17
CA LYS A 138 10.79 6.82 28.91
C LYS A 138 9.54 7.61 28.55
N ASN A 139 9.75 8.83 28.06
CA ASN A 139 8.68 9.72 27.60
C ASN A 139 9.02 10.25 26.20
N ALA A 140 8.00 10.64 25.43
CA ALA A 140 8.12 11.23 24.10
C ALA A 140 8.95 10.38 23.11
N VAL A 141 8.80 9.06 23.16
CA VAL A 141 9.45 8.11 22.25
C VAL A 141 8.43 7.25 21.52
N MET A 142 8.80 6.77 20.33
CA MET A 142 8.07 5.79 19.55
C MET A 142 8.90 4.51 19.42
N PRO A 143 8.35 3.32 19.70
CA PRO A 143 8.98 2.06 19.32
C PRO A 143 9.12 1.97 17.79
N VAL A 144 10.34 1.73 17.31
CA VAL A 144 10.64 1.58 15.88
C VAL A 144 11.23 0.20 15.61
N ILE A 145 10.89 -0.35 14.45
CA ILE A 145 11.47 -1.61 13.96
C ILE A 145 12.75 -1.27 13.20
N VAL A 146 13.87 -1.75 13.71
CA VAL A 146 15.19 -1.57 13.09
C VAL A 146 15.64 -2.89 12.49
N ARG A 147 15.77 -2.92 11.15
CA ARG A 147 16.37 -4.06 10.44
C ARG A 147 17.86 -4.13 10.75
N THR A 148 18.31 -5.31 11.18
CA THR A 148 19.72 -5.59 11.54
C THR A 148 20.39 -6.60 10.61
N GLY A 149 19.63 -7.25 9.72
CA GLY A 149 20.17 -8.14 8.69
C GLY A 149 19.12 -8.51 7.65
N ASP A 150 19.56 -8.80 6.42
CA ASP A 150 18.70 -9.20 5.30
C ASP A 150 18.65 -10.73 5.10
N ALA A 151 19.77 -11.42 5.31
CA ALA A 151 19.92 -12.86 5.09
C ALA A 151 20.82 -13.50 6.17
N PRO A 152 20.25 -14.09 7.24
CA PRO A 152 18.82 -14.17 7.54
C PRO A 152 18.23 -12.80 7.89
N TYR A 153 16.92 -12.64 7.65
CA TYR A 153 16.22 -11.42 8.04
C TYR A 153 16.20 -11.29 9.57
N ARG A 154 16.74 -10.18 10.08
CA ARG A 154 16.80 -9.87 11.51
C ARG A 154 16.35 -8.45 11.77
N TRP A 155 15.69 -8.26 12.91
CA TRP A 155 15.18 -6.97 13.34
C TRP A 155 15.17 -6.89 14.87
N LYS A 156 15.10 -5.68 15.40
CA LYS A 156 14.89 -5.39 16.83
C LYS A 156 14.01 -4.16 16.99
N ILE A 157 13.48 -3.98 18.20
CA ILE A 157 12.77 -2.76 18.57
C ILE A 157 13.73 -1.78 19.27
N GLU A 158 13.71 -0.53 18.82
CA GLU A 158 14.42 0.57 19.46
C GLU A 158 13.48 1.73 19.79
N ALA A 159 13.90 2.61 20.69
CA ALA A 159 13.17 3.83 21.01
C ALA A 159 13.68 4.98 20.14
N ALA A 160 12.81 5.58 19.32
CA ALA A 160 13.10 6.80 18.57
C ALA A 160 12.43 8.01 19.23
N PRO A 161 13.14 9.15 19.41
CA PRO A 161 12.51 10.38 19.89
C PRO A 161 11.41 10.85 18.93
N LEU A 162 10.23 11.19 19.45
CA LEU A 162 9.09 11.63 18.62
C LEU A 162 9.42 12.85 17.74
N GLY A 163 10.23 13.79 18.25
CA GLY A 163 10.67 14.95 17.49
C GLY A 163 11.50 14.63 16.24
N LYS A 164 12.09 13.43 16.15
CA LYS A 164 12.81 12.96 14.95
C LYS A 164 11.92 12.21 13.96
N VAL A 165 10.66 11.94 14.33
CA VAL A 165 9.71 11.14 13.53
C VAL A 165 8.56 12.01 13.02
N ALA A 166 8.07 12.92 13.86
CA ALA A 166 6.95 13.80 13.51
C ALA A 166 7.23 14.56 12.20
N ASN A 167 6.21 14.67 11.35
CA ASN A 167 6.23 15.38 10.06
C ASN A 167 7.23 14.84 9.00
N HIS A 168 7.84 13.67 9.23
CA HIS A 168 8.66 13.01 8.22
C HIS A 168 7.89 11.85 7.57
N GLU A 169 7.81 11.84 6.24
CA GLU A 169 7.24 10.74 5.47
C GLU A 169 8.36 9.89 4.83
N LYS A 170 8.25 8.56 4.93
CA LYS A 170 9.13 7.63 4.22
C LYS A 170 8.54 7.31 2.85
N THR A 171 9.00 7.98 1.81
CA THR A 171 8.61 7.71 0.41
C THR A 171 9.33 6.48 -0.16
N LEU A 172 8.84 5.94 -1.28
CA LEU A 172 9.52 4.86 -1.99
C LEU A 172 10.83 5.41 -2.59
N PRO A 173 12.01 4.85 -2.25
CA PRO A 173 13.27 5.32 -2.81
C PRO A 173 13.30 5.20 -4.33
N LYS A 174 13.91 6.16 -5.04
CA LYS A 174 14.09 6.08 -6.50
C LYS A 174 14.82 4.81 -6.93
N SER A 175 15.77 4.34 -6.13
CA SER A 175 16.51 3.09 -6.37
C SER A 175 15.65 1.83 -6.29
N TYR A 176 14.42 1.92 -5.78
CA TYR A 176 13.46 0.81 -5.71
C TYR A 176 12.57 0.73 -6.94
N ILE A 177 12.57 1.76 -7.79
CA ILE A 177 11.79 1.84 -9.02
C ILE A 177 12.71 1.53 -10.20
N ARG A 178 12.26 0.69 -11.14
CA ARG A 178 12.99 0.40 -12.38
C ARG A 178 13.19 1.67 -13.20
N ARG A 179 14.21 1.67 -14.05
CA ARG A 179 14.56 2.83 -14.88
C ARG A 179 13.43 3.31 -15.81
N ASP A 180 12.59 2.39 -16.26
CA ASP A 180 11.40 2.68 -17.08
C ASP A 180 10.21 3.23 -16.26
N GLY A 181 10.31 3.25 -14.93
CA GLY A 181 9.26 3.77 -14.04
C GLY A 181 8.10 2.81 -13.77
N TYR A 182 8.10 1.61 -14.36
CA TYR A 182 6.91 0.73 -14.37
C TYR A 182 7.06 -0.56 -13.57
N GLY A 183 8.12 -0.72 -12.79
CA GLY A 183 8.27 -1.87 -11.90
C GLY A 183 9.26 -1.63 -10.78
N ILE A 184 9.53 -2.69 -10.01
CA ILE A 184 10.42 -2.65 -8.86
C ILE A 184 11.80 -3.24 -9.17
N THR A 185 12.84 -2.78 -8.48
CA THR A 185 14.21 -3.31 -8.60
C THR A 185 14.49 -4.44 -7.60
N GLU A 186 15.63 -5.12 -7.76
CA GLU A 186 16.12 -6.08 -6.77
C GLU A 186 16.37 -5.47 -5.38
N ALA A 187 16.70 -4.17 -5.31
CA ALA A 187 16.82 -3.47 -4.05
C ALA A 187 15.46 -3.35 -3.33
N ALA A 188 14.38 -3.12 -4.10
CA ALA A 188 13.03 -3.12 -3.57
C ALA A 188 12.60 -4.52 -3.10
N ARG A 189 12.91 -5.57 -3.89
CA ARG A 189 12.64 -6.97 -3.50
C ARG A 189 13.32 -7.34 -2.19
N ARG A 190 14.63 -7.06 -2.07
CA ARG A 190 15.39 -7.27 -0.83
C ARG A 190 14.78 -6.56 0.38
N TYR A 191 14.17 -5.40 0.16
CA TYR A 191 13.46 -4.68 1.20
C TYR A 191 12.10 -5.28 1.53
N LEU A 192 11.26 -5.55 0.52
CA LEU A 192 9.85 -5.89 0.71
C LEU A 192 9.63 -7.37 1.00
N GLU A 193 10.37 -8.28 0.37
CA GLU A 193 10.15 -9.72 0.49
C GLU A 193 10.15 -10.20 1.94
N PRO A 194 11.12 -9.82 2.81
CA PRO A 194 11.09 -10.28 4.18
C PRO A 194 9.87 -9.83 4.97
N LEU A 195 9.25 -8.71 4.59
CA LEU A 195 8.10 -8.13 5.28
C LEU A 195 6.80 -8.88 5.02
N ILE A 196 6.75 -9.70 3.95
CA ILE A 196 5.58 -10.51 3.61
C ILE A 196 5.78 -12.00 3.93
N ARG A 197 6.94 -12.40 4.48
CA ARG A 197 7.25 -13.80 4.74
C ARG A 197 6.43 -14.38 5.88
N GLY A 198 6.05 -15.65 5.68
CA GLY A 198 5.32 -16.46 6.65
C GLY A 198 3.84 -16.11 6.73
N GLU A 199 3.05 -17.09 7.13
CA GLU A 199 1.61 -16.98 7.28
C GLU A 199 1.24 -17.14 8.77
N ASP A 200 0.23 -16.40 9.20
CA ASP A 200 -0.34 -16.50 10.53
C ASP A 200 -1.87 -16.51 10.38
N PRO A 201 -2.52 -17.58 9.90
CA PRO A 201 -3.96 -17.56 9.69
C PRO A 201 -4.70 -17.55 11.04
N PRO A 202 -5.81 -16.78 11.16
CA PRO A 202 -6.65 -16.85 12.35
C PRO A 202 -7.30 -18.24 12.48
N PRO A 203 -7.68 -18.67 13.69
CA PRO A 203 -8.40 -19.93 13.87
C PRO A 203 -9.74 -19.90 13.13
N SER A 204 -10.15 -21.02 12.54
CA SER A 204 -11.44 -21.15 11.87
C SER A 204 -12.56 -21.51 12.86
N GLY A 205 -13.74 -20.95 12.61
CA GLY A 205 -15.00 -21.35 13.26
C GLY A 205 -15.53 -22.66 12.70
N LYS A 206 -16.58 -23.20 13.34
CA LYS A 206 -17.29 -24.41 12.88
C LYS A 206 -18.04 -24.18 11.55
N ASP A 207 -18.27 -22.92 11.19
CA ASP A 207 -18.90 -22.44 9.96
C ASP A 207 -17.91 -22.22 8.81
N GLY A 208 -16.62 -22.51 9.02
CA GLY A 208 -15.56 -22.31 8.03
C GLY A 208 -15.06 -20.87 7.91
N LEU A 209 -15.57 -19.93 8.71
CA LEU A 209 -15.15 -18.52 8.70
C LEU A 209 -14.04 -18.24 9.72
N PRO A 210 -13.17 -17.23 9.51
CA PRO A 210 -12.23 -16.78 10.53
C PRO A 210 -12.93 -16.38 11.84
N LYS A 211 -12.50 -16.97 12.95
CA LYS A 211 -13.04 -16.70 14.28
C LYS A 211 -12.40 -15.44 14.88
N TYR A 212 -12.92 -14.28 14.50
CA TYR A 212 -12.48 -13.00 15.05
C TYR A 212 -13.10 -12.70 16.42
N VAL A 213 -12.35 -12.00 17.27
CA VAL A 213 -12.81 -11.56 18.59
C VAL A 213 -13.71 -10.33 18.47
N ARG A 214 -14.80 -10.29 19.26
CA ARG A 214 -15.57 -9.07 19.53
C ARG A 214 -15.38 -8.68 20.99
N LEU A 215 -14.82 -7.51 21.23
CA LEU A 215 -14.59 -6.99 22.58
C LEU A 215 -15.90 -6.47 23.17
N LYS A 216 -16.07 -6.61 24.49
CA LYS A 216 -17.25 -6.08 25.20
C LYS A 216 -17.29 -4.55 25.25
N ASN A 217 -16.12 -3.90 25.16
CA ASN A 217 -15.95 -2.45 25.21
C ASN A 217 -16.80 -1.77 26.29
N VAL A 218 -16.77 -2.30 27.52
CA VAL A 218 -17.55 -1.77 28.65
C VAL A 218 -17.08 -0.35 28.95
N ALA A 219 -18.03 0.60 28.93
CA ALA A 219 -17.72 2.00 29.16
C ALA A 219 -17.32 2.28 30.62
N VAL A 220 -16.40 3.24 30.81
CA VAL A 220 -16.03 3.74 32.13
C VAL A 220 -16.94 4.90 32.56
N LYS A 221 -17.16 5.05 33.87
CA LYS A 221 -17.94 6.17 34.42
C LYS A 221 -17.25 7.50 34.10
N LYS A 222 -17.99 8.44 33.51
CA LYS A 222 -17.51 9.80 33.22
C LYS A 222 -17.17 10.52 34.54
N LYS A 223 -16.03 11.23 34.55
CA LYS A 223 -15.58 12.07 35.66
C LYS A 223 -15.57 13.57 35.34
N LEU A 224 -15.64 13.92 34.06
CA LEU A 224 -15.59 15.30 33.57
C LEU A 224 -16.91 15.66 32.88
N PRO A 225 -17.26 16.96 32.82
CA PRO A 225 -18.35 17.45 31.97
C PRO A 225 -18.18 17.07 30.50
N ALA A 226 -19.24 17.22 29.71
CA ALA A 226 -19.15 17.06 28.27
C ALA A 226 -18.20 18.12 27.68
N TYR A 227 -17.28 17.69 26.82
CA TYR A 227 -16.47 18.60 26.02
C TYR A 227 -17.29 19.04 24.81
N LEU A 228 -17.64 20.33 24.76
CA LEU A 228 -18.30 20.95 23.62
C LEU A 228 -17.20 21.51 22.70
N ILE A 229 -17.23 21.14 21.42
CA ILE A 229 -16.37 21.77 20.41
C ILE A 229 -17.10 23.04 19.99
N ASP A 230 -16.59 24.21 20.35
CA ASP A 230 -17.09 25.47 19.82
C ASP A 230 -16.84 25.47 18.29
N GLY A 231 -17.91 25.64 17.52
CA GLY A 231 -17.92 25.61 16.06
C GLY A 231 -17.41 26.88 15.40
#